data_AF-A0A818DZM7-F1
#
_entry.id   AF-A0A818DZM7-F1
#
_cell.length_a   1.000
_cell.length_b   1.000
_cell.length_c   1.000
_cell.angle_alpha   90.00
_cell.angle_beta   90.00
_cell.angle_gamma   90.00
#
_symmetry.space_group_name_H-M   'P 1'
#
loop_
_entity.id
_entity.type
_entity.pdbx_description
1 polymer ?
#
loop_
_entity_poly.entity_id
_entity_poly.type
_entity_poly.pdbx_seq_one_letter_code
_entity_poly.pdbx_strand_id
1 'polypeptide(L)'
;MQNVHIKSLETMRQTLIKQYAELLLKCICKGGYILLRKLLFISRDINEEILLLLLLGQTSTLNKAVLDWQPDHEVQRERSHQSAYNILPHLSIFLSRKQPFHIIAYSYEEALRFSFEHFQTWFNYGLSLISSGQSYRTYLILGECLGMQPNNIQVY
;
A
#
# COMPACT_ATOMS: atom_id res chain seq x y z
N MET A 1 4.33 -30.14 -7.35
CA MET A 1 2.90 -29.79 -7.18
C MET A 1 2.58 -29.09 -5.85
N GLN A 2 3.21 -29.44 -4.71
CA GLN A 2 2.98 -28.77 -3.41
C GLN A 2 3.27 -27.26 -3.40
N ASN A 3 4.35 -26.79 -4.06
CA ASN A 3 4.70 -25.36 -4.10
C ASN A 3 3.67 -24.47 -4.82
N VAL A 4 2.88 -25.04 -5.76
CA VAL A 4 1.84 -24.28 -6.48
C VAL A 4 0.62 -24.07 -5.58
N HIS A 5 0.25 -25.08 -4.79
CA HIS A 5 -0.83 -24.99 -3.80
C HIS A 5 -0.53 -24.02 -2.66
N ILE A 6 0.73 -23.94 -2.23
CA ILE A 6 1.15 -22.98 -1.18
C ILE A 6 1.07 -21.55 -1.71
N LYS A 7 1.59 -21.30 -2.93
CA LYS A 7 1.48 -19.98 -3.57
C LYS A 7 0.03 -19.55 -3.79
N SER A 8 -0.86 -20.45 -4.20
CA SER A 8 -2.28 -20.11 -4.41
C SER A 8 -3.03 -19.85 -3.10
N LEU A 9 -2.69 -20.56 -2.02
CA LEU A 9 -3.21 -20.30 -0.68
C LEU A 9 -2.81 -18.92 -0.15
N GLU A 10 -1.55 -18.53 -0.37
CA GLU A 10 -1.09 -17.21 0.07
C GLU A 10 -1.70 -16.07 -0.73
N THR A 11 -1.91 -16.24 -2.05
CA THR A 11 -2.59 -15.21 -2.85
C THR A 11 -4.04 -15.06 -2.42
N MET A 12 -4.74 -16.18 -2.13
CA MET A 12 -6.09 -16.13 -1.56
C MET A 12 -6.11 -15.47 -0.18
N ARG A 13 -5.10 -15.70 0.65
CA ARG A 13 -4.99 -15.04 1.95
C ARG A 13 -4.85 -13.52 1.79
N GLN A 14 -4.03 -13.05 0.85
CA GLN A 14 -3.83 -11.63 0.59
C GLN A 14 -5.10 -10.96 0.04
N THR A 15 -5.82 -11.61 -0.87
CA THR A 15 -7.08 -11.06 -1.40
C THR A 15 -8.16 -11.01 -0.32
N LEU A 16 -8.26 -12.04 0.53
CA LEU A 16 -9.21 -12.06 1.64
C LEU A 16 -8.89 -11.01 2.70
N ILE A 17 -7.61 -10.83 3.06
CA ILE A 17 -7.17 -9.77 3.99
C ILE A 17 -7.57 -8.39 3.46
N LYS A 18 -7.31 -8.12 2.17
CA LYS A 18 -7.69 -6.85 1.53
C LYS A 18 -9.20 -6.65 1.53
N GLN A 19 -9.97 -7.63 1.05
CA GLN A 19 -11.43 -7.56 0.98
C GLN A 19 -12.06 -7.38 2.36
N TYR A 20 -11.52 -8.06 3.37
CA TYR A 20 -11.98 -7.93 4.75
C TYR A 20 -11.68 -6.53 5.31
N ALA A 21 -10.46 -6.01 5.10
CA ALA A 21 -10.13 -4.64 5.49
C ALA A 21 -11.00 -3.59 4.78
N GLU A 22 -11.31 -3.75 3.49
CA GLU A 22 -12.22 -2.89 2.74
C GLU A 22 -13.65 -2.92 3.29
N LEU A 23 -14.16 -4.12 3.62
CA LEU A 23 -15.47 -4.28 4.22
C LEU A 23 -15.53 -3.61 5.60
N LEU A 24 -14.50 -3.79 6.43
CA LEU A 24 -14.42 -3.14 7.73
C LEU A 24 -14.32 -1.61 7.61
N LEU A 25 -13.53 -1.08 6.67
CA LEU A 25 -13.47 0.35 6.35
C LEU A 25 -14.85 0.91 5.96
N LYS A 26 -15.62 0.16 5.16
CA LYS A 26 -17.00 0.53 4.79
C LYS A 26 -17.98 0.38 5.97
N CYS A 27 -17.77 -0.61 6.84
CA CYS A 27 -18.61 -0.87 8.02
C CYS A 27 -18.37 0.13 9.16
N ILE A 28 -17.20 0.78 9.25
CA ILE A 28 -16.98 1.93 10.16
C ILE A 28 -18.06 3.00 9.95
N CYS A 29 -18.50 3.20 8.70
CA CYS A 29 -19.56 4.16 8.38
C CYS A 29 -20.98 3.68 8.78
N LYS A 30 -21.15 2.40 9.16
CA LYS A 30 -22.46 1.76 9.41
C LYS A 30 -22.61 1.09 10.79
N GLY A 31 -21.60 1.14 11.66
CA GLY A 31 -21.73 0.85 13.09
C GLY A 31 -21.89 -0.63 13.51
N GLY A 32 -21.63 -1.61 12.64
CA GLY A 32 -21.72 -3.04 12.98
C GLY A 32 -20.36 -3.74 13.02
N TYR A 33 -20.07 -4.51 14.09
CA TYR A 33 -18.82 -5.26 14.27
C TYR A 33 -19.05 -6.58 15.02
N ILE A 34 -18.52 -7.69 14.46
CA ILE A 34 -18.49 -9.02 15.10
C ILE A 34 -17.01 -9.42 15.22
N LEU A 35 -16.58 -9.65 16.45
CA LEU A 35 -15.19 -9.88 16.85
C LEU A 35 -14.77 -11.33 16.58
N LEU A 36 -13.82 -11.57 15.67
CA LEU A 36 -13.30 -12.91 15.37
C LEU A 36 -12.05 -13.20 16.23
N ARG A 37 -12.22 -13.97 17.31
CA ARG A 37 -11.25 -14.10 18.41
C ARG A 37 -10.39 -15.38 18.28
N LYS A 38 -9.09 -15.27 17.96
CA LYS A 38 -8.03 -16.23 18.41
C LYS A 38 -6.54 -15.78 18.18
N LEU A 39 -5.83 -15.68 19.32
CA LEU A 39 -4.41 -15.98 19.65
C LEU A 39 -3.17 -15.23 19.09
N LEU A 40 -3.25 -14.22 18.23
CA LEU A 40 -2.13 -13.29 17.92
C LEU A 40 -2.66 -11.86 17.98
N PHE A 41 -1.89 -10.91 18.55
CA PHE A 41 -2.23 -9.49 18.80
C PHE A 41 -3.74 -9.17 18.86
N ILE A 42 -4.30 -9.03 20.06
CA ILE A 42 -5.73 -8.75 20.23
C ILE A 42 -5.97 -7.27 19.94
N SER A 43 -6.48 -6.96 18.74
CA SER A 43 -7.04 -5.65 18.40
C SER A 43 -8.16 -5.32 19.39
N ARG A 44 -8.02 -4.19 20.07
CA ARG A 44 -9.05 -3.68 21.00
C ARG A 44 -10.09 -2.87 20.24
N ASP A 45 -9.68 -2.27 19.13
CA ASP A 45 -10.50 -1.44 18.25
C ASP A 45 -10.51 -1.98 16.82
N ILE A 46 -11.63 -1.73 16.12
CA ILE A 46 -11.79 -1.98 14.67
C ILE A 46 -10.69 -1.28 13.86
N ASN A 47 -10.26 -0.11 14.33
CA ASN A 47 -9.16 0.65 13.74
C ASN A 47 -7.83 -0.12 13.80
N GLU A 48 -7.53 -0.75 14.94
CA GLU A 48 -6.31 -1.55 15.09
C GLU A 48 -6.36 -2.80 14.21
N GLU A 49 -7.53 -3.42 14.08
CA GLU A 49 -7.72 -4.60 13.23
C GLU A 49 -7.53 -4.25 11.75
N ILE A 50 -8.14 -3.18 11.26
CA ILE A 50 -7.95 -2.70 9.88
C ILE A 50 -6.49 -2.36 9.63
N LEU A 51 -5.84 -1.64 10.56
CA LEU A 51 -4.44 -1.29 10.41
C LEU A 51 -3.55 -2.54 10.34
N LEU A 52 -3.79 -3.51 11.24
CA LEU A 52 -3.05 -4.77 11.26
C LEU A 52 -3.21 -5.52 9.94
N LEU A 53 -4.45 -5.63 9.42
CA LEU A 53 -4.74 -6.29 8.15
C LEU A 53 -4.06 -5.60 6.97
N LEU A 54 -4.10 -4.27 6.90
CA LEU A 54 -3.46 -3.50 5.85
C LEU A 54 -1.92 -3.62 5.90
N LEU A 55 -1.33 -3.58 7.09
CA LEU A 55 0.12 -3.78 7.30
C LEU A 55 0.55 -5.21 6.96
N LEU A 56 -0.23 -6.21 7.31
CA LEU A 56 0.02 -7.61 6.93
C LEU A 56 -0.09 -7.81 5.41
N GLY A 57 -1.05 -7.15 4.77
CA GLY A 57 -1.17 -7.12 3.32
C GLY A 57 0.06 -6.51 2.66
N GLN A 58 0.47 -5.32 3.14
CA GLN A 58 1.64 -4.61 2.64
C GLN A 58 2.92 -5.43 2.80
N THR A 59 3.23 -5.92 4.00
CA THR A 59 4.44 -6.74 4.26
C THR A 59 4.47 -8.00 3.40
N SER A 60 3.31 -8.63 3.17
CA SER A 60 3.20 -9.77 2.27
C SER A 60 3.46 -9.40 0.80
N THR A 61 3.07 -8.19 0.38
CA THR A 61 3.37 -7.67 -0.96
C THR A 61 4.84 -7.30 -1.11
N LEU A 62 5.43 -6.63 -0.11
CA LEU A 62 6.85 -6.27 -0.09
C LEU A 62 7.74 -7.52 -0.16
N ASN A 63 7.42 -8.56 0.62
CA ASN A 63 8.18 -9.81 0.62
C ASN A 63 8.11 -10.59 -0.72
N LYS A 64 7.10 -10.30 -1.55
CA LYS A 64 6.90 -10.95 -2.86
C LYS A 64 7.33 -10.05 -4.02
N ALA A 65 7.83 -8.85 -3.74
CA ALA A 65 8.26 -7.93 -4.77
C ALA A 65 9.52 -8.47 -5.47
N VAL A 66 9.46 -8.57 -6.80
CA VAL A 66 10.64 -8.91 -7.61
C VAL A 66 11.40 -7.63 -7.88
N LEU A 67 12.65 -7.56 -7.41
CA LEU A 67 13.53 -6.39 -7.61
C LEU A 67 14.43 -6.53 -8.84
N ASP A 68 14.40 -7.68 -9.51
CA ASP A 68 15.24 -7.95 -10.67
C ASP A 68 14.70 -7.23 -11.93
N TRP A 69 15.57 -6.43 -12.55
CA TRP A 69 15.27 -5.59 -13.71
C TRP A 69 15.52 -6.30 -15.06
N GLN A 70 15.72 -7.61 -15.04
CA GLN A 70 15.85 -8.36 -16.29
C GLN A 70 14.53 -8.31 -17.09
N PRO A 71 14.58 -8.28 -18.43
CA PRO A 71 13.38 -8.22 -19.26
C PRO A 71 12.42 -9.39 -19.00
N ASP A 72 12.93 -10.57 -18.65
CA ASP A 72 12.14 -11.77 -18.34
C ASP A 72 11.22 -11.61 -17.12
N HIS A 73 11.50 -10.65 -16.23
CA HIS A 73 10.75 -10.42 -14.99
C HIS A 73 9.72 -9.27 -15.10
N GLU A 74 9.52 -8.68 -16.28
CA GLU A 74 8.61 -7.54 -16.46
C GLU A 74 7.18 -7.82 -15.99
N VAL A 75 6.61 -8.96 -16.37
CA VAL A 75 5.26 -9.38 -15.94
C VAL A 75 5.17 -9.55 -14.42
N GLN A 76 6.27 -9.96 -13.78
CA GLN A 76 6.30 -10.15 -12.33
C GLN A 76 6.39 -8.79 -11.61
N ARG A 77 7.17 -7.84 -12.15
CA ARG A 77 7.23 -6.46 -11.64
C ARG A 77 5.88 -5.77 -11.71
N GLU A 78 5.19 -5.89 -12.85
CA GLU A 78 3.85 -5.33 -13.02
C GLU A 78 2.86 -5.91 -11.99
N ARG A 79 2.92 -7.21 -11.72
CA ARG A 79 2.10 -7.85 -10.67
C ARG A 79 2.44 -7.34 -9.26
N SER A 80 3.73 -7.16 -8.95
CA SER A 80 4.17 -6.60 -7.67
C SER A 80 3.69 -5.16 -7.51
N HIS A 81 3.80 -4.35 -8.57
CA HIS A 81 3.27 -2.99 -8.61
C HIS A 81 1.76 -2.97 -8.37
N GLN A 82 0.99 -3.74 -9.16
CA GLN A 82 -0.47 -3.80 -9.03
C GLN A 82 -0.91 -4.23 -7.64
N SER A 83 -0.20 -5.16 -7.00
CA SER A 83 -0.50 -5.57 -5.63
C SER A 83 -0.34 -4.41 -4.63
N ALA A 84 0.73 -3.62 -4.74
CA ALA A 84 0.97 -2.48 -3.86
C ALA A 84 0.05 -1.30 -4.17
N TYR A 85 -0.17 -1.00 -5.45
CA TYR A 85 -1.12 0.02 -5.92
C TYR A 85 -2.53 -0.24 -5.37
N ASN A 86 -2.90 -1.51 -5.20
CA ASN A 86 -4.17 -1.90 -4.61
C ASN A 86 -4.25 -1.67 -3.09
N ILE A 87 -3.15 -1.78 -2.33
CA ILE A 87 -3.16 -1.77 -0.85
C ILE A 87 -2.82 -0.38 -0.30
N LEU A 88 -1.83 0.31 -0.86
CA LEU A 88 -1.29 1.57 -0.33
C LEU A 88 -2.32 2.71 -0.26
N PRO A 89 -3.19 2.93 -1.27
CA PRO A 89 -4.20 3.98 -1.16
C PRO A 89 -5.19 3.72 -0.02
N HIS A 90 -5.54 2.46 0.26
CA HIS A 90 -6.42 2.10 1.37
C HIS A 90 -5.77 2.40 2.72
N LEU A 91 -4.47 2.09 2.85
CA LEU A 91 -3.67 2.43 4.01
C LEU A 91 -3.51 3.94 4.19
N SER A 92 -3.30 4.69 3.10
CA SER A 92 -3.26 6.16 3.10
C SER A 92 -4.58 6.79 3.54
N ILE A 93 -5.71 6.33 3.00
CA ILE A 93 -7.06 6.78 3.41
C ILE A 93 -7.28 6.50 4.89
N PHE A 94 -6.94 5.30 5.37
CA PHE A 94 -7.13 4.95 6.77
C PHE A 94 -6.27 5.81 7.70
N LEU A 95 -4.97 5.96 7.39
CA LEU A 95 -4.03 6.72 8.22
C LEU A 95 -4.23 8.24 8.13
N SER A 96 -4.70 8.78 7.01
CA SER A 96 -4.99 10.22 6.87
C SER A 96 -5.95 10.73 7.96
N ARG A 97 -6.90 9.88 8.40
CA ARG A 97 -7.87 10.18 9.46
C ARG A 97 -7.26 10.23 10.86
N LYS A 98 -6.07 9.65 11.03
CA LYS A 98 -5.33 9.59 12.30
C LYS A 98 -4.14 10.57 12.33
N GLN A 99 -3.79 11.17 11.19
CA GLN A 99 -2.68 12.12 10.98
C GLN A 99 -1.21 11.63 11.12
N PRO A 100 -0.84 10.33 11.23
CA PRO A 100 0.58 9.94 11.16
C PRO A 100 1.08 9.89 9.70
N PHE A 101 1.24 11.05 9.06
CA PHE A 101 1.69 11.16 7.67
C PHE A 101 3.09 10.59 7.43
N HIS A 102 3.94 10.52 8.46
CA HIS A 102 5.27 9.90 8.38
C HIS A 102 5.21 8.40 8.06
N ILE A 103 4.20 7.67 8.58
CA ILE A 103 4.02 6.23 8.30
C ILE A 103 3.57 6.05 6.85
N ILE A 104 2.70 6.94 6.37
CA ILE A 104 2.24 6.95 4.98
C ILE A 104 3.43 7.18 4.05
N ALA A 105 4.25 8.20 4.33
CA ALA A 105 5.46 8.48 3.56
C ALA A 105 6.41 7.27 3.51
N TYR A 106 6.71 6.67 4.67
CA TYR A 106 7.54 5.46 4.73
C TYR A 106 6.94 4.28 3.93
N SER A 107 5.62 4.10 4.01
CA SER A 107 4.95 3.00 3.28
C SER A 107 5.05 3.14 1.77
N TYR A 108 5.00 4.39 1.26
CA TYR A 108 5.20 4.67 -0.16
C TYR A 108 6.67 4.58 -0.56
N GLU A 109 7.61 5.02 0.28
CA GLU A 109 9.05 4.87 0.05
C GLU A 109 9.44 3.40 -0.16
N GLU A 110 8.93 2.50 0.68
CA GLU A 110 9.14 1.04 0.50
C GLU A 110 8.52 0.52 -0.81
N ALA A 111 7.38 1.09 -1.22
CA ALA A 111 6.70 0.69 -2.44
C ALA A 111 7.42 1.14 -3.72
N LEU A 112 8.14 2.26 -3.66
CA LEU A 112 8.89 2.80 -4.80
C LEU A 112 9.98 1.85 -5.31
N ARG A 113 10.52 1.01 -4.43
CA ARG A 113 11.58 0.03 -4.76
C ARG A 113 11.23 -0.89 -5.93
N PHE A 114 9.95 -1.14 -6.16
CA PHE A 114 9.43 -2.00 -7.23
C PHE A 114 8.33 -1.33 -8.07
N SER A 115 8.11 -0.02 -7.91
CA SER A 115 7.14 0.77 -8.68
C SER A 115 7.78 1.96 -9.40
N PHE A 116 8.99 1.72 -9.93
CA PHE A 116 9.66 2.67 -10.81
C PHE A 116 8.74 3.00 -12.01
N GLU A 117 8.73 4.27 -12.43
CA GLU A 117 7.92 4.80 -13.57
C GLU A 117 6.40 4.88 -13.41
N HIS A 118 5.81 4.45 -12.28
CA HIS A 118 4.37 4.60 -12.07
C HIS A 118 4.02 5.93 -11.40
N PHE A 119 3.64 6.92 -12.22
CA PHE A 119 3.30 8.29 -11.80
C PHE A 119 2.46 8.37 -10.52
N GLN A 120 1.37 7.61 -10.43
CA GLN A 120 0.43 7.72 -9.32
C GLN A 120 1.05 7.35 -7.96
N THR A 121 1.96 6.38 -7.92
CA THR A 121 2.64 5.97 -6.67
C THR A 121 3.60 7.07 -6.20
N TRP A 122 4.36 7.64 -7.14
CA TRP A 122 5.27 8.75 -6.87
C TRP A 122 4.53 10.02 -6.44
N PHE A 123 3.42 10.34 -7.11
CA PHE A 123 2.61 11.50 -6.78
C PHE A 123 1.98 11.38 -5.39
N ASN A 124 1.40 10.22 -5.06
CA ASN A 124 0.84 9.96 -3.73
C ASN A 124 1.91 10.00 -2.62
N TYR A 125 3.14 9.58 -2.92
CA TYR A 125 4.25 9.74 -2.01
C TYR A 125 4.58 11.23 -1.79
N GLY A 126 4.68 12.02 -2.86
CA GLY A 126 4.85 13.47 -2.78
C GLY A 126 3.79 14.15 -1.90
N LEU A 127 2.51 13.81 -2.08
CA LEU A 127 1.41 14.30 -1.25
C LEU A 127 1.57 13.94 0.24
N SER A 128 2.03 12.73 0.53
CA SER A 128 2.31 12.30 1.91
C SER A 128 3.50 13.04 2.53
N LEU A 129 4.51 13.40 1.74
CA LEU A 129 5.65 14.21 2.19
C LEU A 129 5.25 15.66 2.44
N ILE A 130 4.39 16.24 1.58
CA ILE A 130 3.80 17.57 1.81
C ILE A 130 3.06 17.56 3.15
N SER A 131 2.22 16.55 3.36
CA SER A 131 1.42 16.42 4.58
C SER A 131 2.25 16.15 5.84
N SER A 132 3.46 15.61 5.70
CA SER A 132 4.41 15.41 6.81
C SER A 132 5.40 16.56 6.99
N GLY A 133 5.36 17.59 6.14
CA GLY A 133 6.21 18.78 6.23
C GLY A 133 7.63 18.62 5.68
N GLN A 134 7.91 17.58 4.87
CA GLN A 134 9.25 17.30 4.33
C GLN A 134 9.50 17.99 2.98
N SER A 135 9.50 19.33 2.96
CA SER A 135 9.52 20.13 1.73
C SER A 135 10.68 19.84 0.78
N TYR A 136 11.89 19.56 1.29
CA TYR A 136 13.05 19.23 0.45
C TYR A 136 12.86 17.94 -0.34
N ARG A 137 12.42 16.87 0.34
CA ARG A 137 12.16 15.57 -0.30
C ARG A 137 10.99 15.68 -1.27
N THR A 138 9.94 16.42 -0.89
CA THR A 138 8.82 16.70 -1.80
C THR A 138 9.28 17.30 -3.12
N TYR A 139 10.14 18.33 -3.08
CA TYR A 139 10.60 19.00 -4.30
C TYR A 139 11.29 18.03 -5.28
N LEU A 140 12.18 17.17 -4.76
CA LEU A 140 12.86 16.16 -5.57
C LEU A 140 11.85 15.21 -6.23
N ILE A 141 10.87 14.74 -5.47
CA ILE A 141 9.91 13.75 -5.95
C ILE A 141 8.92 14.34 -6.94
N LEU A 142 8.47 15.58 -6.74
CA LEU A 142 7.66 16.27 -7.73
C LEU A 142 8.45 16.55 -9.02
N GLY A 143 9.76 16.79 -8.92
CA GLY A 143 10.65 16.87 -10.07
C GLY A 143 10.66 15.57 -10.89
N GLU A 144 10.79 14.42 -10.23
CA GLU A 144 10.68 13.11 -10.89
C GLU A 144 9.29 12.88 -11.49
N CYS A 145 8.21 13.29 -10.81
CA CYS A 145 6.85 13.24 -11.35
C CYS A 145 6.68 14.08 -12.62
N LEU A 146 7.27 15.28 -12.69
CA LEU A 146 7.29 16.10 -13.91
C LEU A 146 8.10 15.44 -15.02
N GLY A 147 9.20 14.75 -14.69
CA GLY A 147 9.96 13.95 -15.65
C GLY A 147 9.12 12.84 -16.29
N MET A 148 8.29 12.15 -15.50
CA MET A 148 7.41 11.08 -15.99
C MET A 148 6.20 11.60 -16.77
N GLN A 149 5.55 12.67 -16.29
CA GLN A 149 4.38 13.28 -16.93
C GLN A 149 4.46 14.81 -16.92
N PRO A 150 5.18 15.41 -17.88
CA PRO A 150 5.45 16.86 -17.89
C PRO A 150 4.19 17.72 -18.11
N ASN A 151 3.15 17.14 -18.71
CA ASN A 151 1.88 17.83 -19.00
C ASN A 151 0.84 17.68 -17.87
N ASN A 152 1.18 17.02 -16.76
CA ASN A 152 0.21 16.80 -15.69
C ASN A 152 0.05 18.05 -14.81
N ILE A 153 -1.12 18.69 -14.92
CA ILE A 153 -1.47 19.91 -14.20
C ILE A 153 -1.42 19.71 -12.68
N GLN A 154 -1.63 18.48 -12.18
CA GLN A 154 -1.65 18.20 -10.73
C GLN A 154 -0.30 18.38 -10.03
N VAL A 155 0.81 18.47 -10.80
CA VAL A 155 2.16 18.62 -10.26
C VAL A 155 2.60 20.08 -10.18
N TYR A 156 1.86 20.99 -10.84
CA TYR A 156 2.08 22.45 -10.81
C TYR A 156 1.28 23.11 -9.69
#